data_AF-A0A0A9CUH1-F1
#
_entry.id   AF-A0A0A9CUH1-F1
#
_cell.length_a   1.000
_cell.length_b   1.000
_cell.length_c   1.000
_cell.angle_alpha   90.00
_cell.angle_beta   90.00
_cell.angle_gamma   90.00
#
_symmetry.space_group_name_H-M   'P 1'
#
loop_
_entity.id
_entity.type
_entity.pdbx_description
1 polymer ?
#
loop_
_entity_poly.entity_id
_entity_poly.type
_entity_poly.pdbx_seq_one_letter_code
_entity_poly.pdbx_strand_id
1 'polypeptide(L)'
;MLDDEKGDFVGTAVREVEEETGIKLNLEDMVDLTALLDPSTGQRMLPSPGGCDEEIGLFLYRGRVDEETIQALQGKETGLHDHGELIKLRVVPYNQLWRSTADAKALCAIALYEMAKREGLLPSPSSSNL
;
A
#
# COMPACT_ATOMS: atom_id res chain seq x y z
N MET A 1 -2.26 -5.01 -13.52
CA MET A 1 -0.87 -4.92 -14.00
C MET A 1 -0.60 -3.45 -14.24
N LEU A 2 0.56 -2.95 -13.84
CA LEU A 2 0.90 -1.54 -13.99
C LEU A 2 1.28 -1.31 -15.45
N ASP A 3 0.43 -0.60 -16.20
CA ASP A 3 0.55 -0.36 -17.64
C ASP A 3 1.49 0.81 -17.97
N ASP A 4 2.67 0.88 -17.34
CA ASP A 4 3.67 1.90 -17.65
C ASP A 4 4.95 1.27 -18.20
N GLU A 5 5.17 1.49 -19.51
CA GLU A 5 6.33 1.05 -20.30
C GLU A 5 7.69 1.63 -19.83
N LYS A 6 7.73 2.34 -18.70
CA LYS A 6 8.91 3.09 -18.21
C LYS A 6 9.51 2.61 -16.89
N GLY A 7 8.96 1.56 -16.27
CA GLY A 7 9.62 0.91 -15.12
C GLY A 7 9.68 1.74 -13.82
N ASP A 8 8.93 2.85 -13.73
CA ASP A 8 8.76 3.60 -12.48
C ASP A 8 7.55 3.07 -11.70
N PHE A 9 7.68 1.84 -11.19
CA PHE A 9 6.62 1.14 -10.45
C PHE A 9 6.12 1.91 -9.23
N VAL A 10 7.03 2.65 -8.57
CA VAL A 10 6.68 3.45 -7.38
C VAL A 10 5.87 4.68 -7.82
N GLY A 11 6.26 5.34 -8.92
CA GLY A 11 5.49 6.42 -9.52
C GLY A 11 4.08 6.00 -9.92
N THR A 12 3.91 4.82 -10.53
CA THR A 12 2.57 4.31 -10.88
C THR A 12 1.75 3.99 -9.63
N ALA A 13 2.32 3.32 -8.63
CA ALA A 13 1.61 3.03 -7.37
C ALA A 13 1.17 4.31 -6.63
N VAL A 14 2.01 5.35 -6.65
CA VAL A 14 1.64 6.66 -6.10
C VAL A 14 0.48 7.27 -6.86
N ARG A 15 0.53 7.28 -8.19
CA ARG A 15 -0.52 7.82 -9.05
C ARG A 15 -1.86 7.11 -8.83
N GLU A 16 -1.86 5.78 -8.81
CA GLU A 16 -3.08 4.99 -8.59
C GLU A 16 -3.72 5.29 -7.23
N VAL A 17 -2.92 5.34 -6.15
CA VAL A 17 -3.45 5.69 -4.82
C VAL A 17 -3.97 7.13 -4.78
N GLU A 18 -3.31 8.07 -5.44
CA GLU A 18 -3.80 9.45 -5.55
C GLU A 18 -5.12 9.54 -6.31
N GLU A 19 -5.26 8.83 -7.43
CA GLU A 19 -6.48 8.78 -8.24
C GLU A 19 -7.65 8.15 -7.49
N GLU A 20 -7.40 7.05 -6.77
CA GLU A 20 -8.44 6.34 -6.04
C GLU A 20 -8.80 7.04 -4.73
N THR A 21 -7.83 7.49 -3.94
CA THR A 21 -8.09 8.00 -2.58
C THR A 21 -8.15 9.52 -2.52
N GLY A 22 -7.45 10.23 -3.40
CA GLY A 22 -7.21 11.67 -3.30
C GLY A 22 -6.13 12.05 -2.27
N ILE A 23 -5.47 11.07 -1.64
CA ILE A 23 -4.35 11.31 -0.71
C ILE A 23 -3.07 11.47 -1.53
N LYS A 24 -2.47 12.66 -1.47
CA LYS A 24 -1.17 12.92 -2.10
C LYS A 24 -0.04 12.18 -1.38
N LEU A 25 0.76 11.43 -2.13
CA LEU A 25 1.88 10.68 -1.59
C LEU A 25 3.20 11.29 -2.06
N ASN A 26 4.09 11.58 -1.12
CA ASN A 26 5.47 11.94 -1.48
C ASN A 26 6.26 10.64 -1.65
N LEU A 27 6.89 10.46 -2.81
CA LEU A 27 7.72 9.29 -3.11
C LEU A 27 8.83 9.06 -2.07
N GLU A 28 9.38 10.14 -1.51
CA GLU A 28 10.43 10.10 -0.48
C GLU A 28 9.94 9.56 0.88
N ASP A 29 8.63 9.58 1.13
CA ASP A 29 8.02 9.08 2.37
C ASP A 29 7.64 7.60 2.27
N MET A 30 7.77 6.99 1.08
CA MET A 30 7.45 5.60 0.83
C MET A 30 8.54 4.68 1.39
N VAL A 31 8.12 3.66 2.14
CA VAL A 31 9.01 2.62 2.66
C VAL A 31 8.70 1.31 1.95
N ASP A 32 9.67 0.77 1.21
CA ASP A 32 9.57 -0.58 0.62
C ASP A 32 9.70 -1.63 1.72
N LEU A 33 8.58 -2.27 2.08
CA LEU A 33 8.55 -3.32 3.10
C LEU A 33 9.17 -4.62 2.58
N THR A 34 9.02 -4.90 1.29
CA THR A 34 9.58 -6.09 0.65
C THR A 34 11.10 -6.03 0.52
N ALA A 35 11.68 -4.83 0.44
CA ALA A 35 13.13 -4.63 0.50
C ALA A 35 13.77 -5.01 1.85
N LEU A 36 12.98 -5.23 2.90
CA LEU A 36 13.46 -5.74 4.20
C LEU A 36 13.69 -7.25 4.18
N LEU A 37 13.19 -7.97 3.16
CA LEU A 37 13.42 -9.39 3.00
C LEU A 37 14.88 -9.67 2.62
N ASP A 38 15.33 -10.89 2.92
CA ASP A 38 16.65 -11.36 2.48
C ASP A 38 16.77 -11.27 0.95
N PRO A 39 17.87 -10.73 0.39
CA PRO A 39 18.05 -10.59 -1.05
C PRO A 39 17.87 -11.88 -1.86
N SER A 40 18.15 -13.05 -1.27
CA SER A 40 17.97 -14.35 -1.93
C SER A 40 16.51 -14.70 -2.22
N THR A 41 15.56 -14.01 -1.59
CA THR A 41 14.11 -14.19 -1.84
C THR A 41 13.62 -13.46 -3.09
N GLY A 42 14.46 -12.63 -3.70
CA GLY A 42 14.05 -11.71 -4.76
C GLY A 42 13.35 -10.45 -4.25
N GLN A 43 13.11 -10.32 -2.94
CA GLN A 43 12.51 -9.13 -2.31
C GLN A 43 11.16 -8.74 -2.92
N ARG A 44 10.32 -9.73 -3.13
CA ARG A 44 8.94 -9.60 -3.65
C ARG A 44 8.01 -10.53 -2.89
N MET A 45 6.75 -10.14 -2.78
CA MET A 45 5.69 -11.03 -2.32
C MET A 45 5.20 -11.84 -3.53
N LEU A 46 5.25 -13.17 -3.41
CA LEU A 46 4.74 -14.09 -4.40
C LEU A 46 3.37 -14.59 -3.94
N PRO A 47 2.26 -14.27 -4.62
CA PRO A 47 0.93 -14.61 -4.14
C PRO A 47 0.64 -16.11 -4.28
N SER A 48 1.18 -16.76 -5.32
CA SER A 48 1.11 -18.22 -5.49
C SER A 48 2.21 -18.70 -6.45
N PRO A 49 3.42 -19.04 -5.95
CA PRO A 49 4.56 -19.42 -6.81
C PRO A 49 4.30 -20.62 -7.75
N GLY A 50 3.34 -21.47 -7.42
CA GLY A 50 2.93 -22.59 -8.28
C GLY A 50 1.76 -22.28 -9.21
N GLY A 51 1.09 -21.13 -9.05
CA GLY A 51 -0.14 -20.78 -9.75
C GLY A 51 -0.04 -19.52 -10.61
N CYS A 52 0.92 -18.63 -10.35
CA CYS A 52 1.22 -17.46 -11.16
C CYS A 52 2.70 -17.05 -11.04
N ASP A 53 3.15 -16.26 -12.00
CA ASP A 53 4.45 -15.59 -12.07
C ASP A 53 4.40 -14.13 -11.58
N GLU A 54 3.30 -13.76 -10.90
CA GLU A 54 3.13 -12.41 -10.36
C GLU A 54 4.11 -12.16 -9.20
N GLU A 55 4.80 -11.02 -9.26
CA GLU A 55 5.66 -10.53 -8.19
C GLU A 55 5.15 -9.18 -7.70
N ILE A 56 4.94 -9.05 -6.38
CA ILE A 56 4.30 -7.86 -5.80
C ILE A 56 5.27 -7.16 -4.85
N GLY A 57 5.56 -5.89 -5.12
CA GLY A 57 6.18 -5.00 -4.13
C GLY A 57 5.16 -4.51 -3.12
N LEU A 58 5.50 -4.50 -1.84
CA LEU A 58 4.64 -3.99 -0.77
C LEU A 58 5.28 -2.75 -0.15
N PHE A 59 4.55 -1.64 -0.14
CA PHE A 59 5.04 -0.37 0.36
C PHE A 59 4.18 0.14 1.52
N LEU A 60 4.82 0.87 2.43
CA LEU A 60 4.19 1.59 3.52
C LEU A 60 4.28 3.10 3.26
N TYR A 61 3.14 3.76 3.35
CA TYR A 61 3.05 5.21 3.52
C TYR A 61 2.44 5.54 4.89
N ARG A 62 2.92 6.62 5.52
CA ARG A 62 2.36 7.14 6.77
C ARG A 62 2.14 8.65 6.63
N GLY A 63 0.89 9.05 6.46
CA GLY A 63 0.47 10.44 6.43
C GLY A 63 -0.41 10.81 7.62
N ARG A 64 -0.58 12.11 7.83
CA ARG A 64 -1.67 12.65 8.66
C ARG A 64 -2.75 13.19 7.75
N VAL A 65 -3.98 12.93 8.14
CA VAL A 65 -5.18 13.49 7.52
C VAL A 65 -6.10 13.97 8.64
N ASP A 66 -6.89 15.00 8.36
CA ASP A 66 -7.91 15.45 9.31
C ASP A 66 -9.08 14.45 9.38
N GLU A 67 -9.90 14.62 10.41
CA GLU A 67 -11.07 13.75 10.62
C GLU A 67 -12.08 13.86 9.47
N GLU A 68 -12.21 15.04 8.87
CA GLU A 68 -13.10 15.29 7.73
C GLU A 68 -12.69 14.45 6.51
N THR A 69 -11.39 14.39 6.21
CA THR A 69 -10.83 13.55 5.15
C THR A 69 -11.08 12.07 5.45
N ILE A 70 -10.87 11.62 6.70
CA ILE A 70 -11.16 10.24 7.11
C ILE A 70 -12.63 9.89 6.86
N GLN A 71 -13.55 10.78 7.23
CA GLN A 71 -14.99 10.58 7.03
C GLN A 71 -15.35 10.58 5.55
N ALA A 72 -14.77 11.48 4.75
CA ALA A 72 -15.01 11.58 3.32
C ALA A 72 -14.51 10.35 2.54
N LEU A 73 -13.45 9.70 2.99
CA LEU A 73 -12.93 8.47 2.39
C LEU A 73 -13.83 7.26 2.68
N GLN A 74 -14.53 7.23 3.81
CA GLN A 74 -15.29 6.05 4.22
C GLN A 74 -16.48 5.80 3.27
N GLY A 75 -16.40 4.70 2.51
CA GLY A 75 -17.45 4.28 1.58
C GLY A 75 -17.47 5.05 0.26
N LYS A 76 -16.46 5.89 -0.01
CA LYS A 76 -16.31 6.59 -1.28
C LYS A 76 -16.13 5.59 -2.43
N GLU A 77 -16.88 5.80 -3.51
CA GLU A 77 -16.76 5.01 -4.74
C GLU A 77 -15.78 5.71 -5.69
N THR A 78 -14.83 4.95 -6.22
CA THR A 78 -13.63 5.44 -6.89
C THR A 78 -13.25 4.49 -8.04
N GLY A 79 -12.18 4.82 -8.77
CA GLY A 79 -11.76 4.07 -9.96
C GLY A 79 -12.41 4.58 -11.24
N LEU A 80 -11.92 4.09 -12.38
CA LEU A 80 -12.45 4.44 -13.69
C LEU A 80 -13.70 3.61 -14.01
N HIS A 81 -14.87 4.09 -13.57
CA HIS A 81 -16.16 3.40 -13.81
C HIS A 81 -16.39 3.09 -15.30
N ASP A 82 -15.99 4.01 -16.18
CA ASP A 82 -16.10 3.83 -17.65
C ASP A 82 -15.13 2.76 -18.21
N HIS A 83 -14.11 2.38 -17.44
CA HIS A 83 -13.17 1.30 -17.73
C HIS A 83 -13.51 -0.01 -16.97
N GLY A 84 -14.63 -0.05 -16.25
CA GLY A 84 -15.13 -1.24 -15.56
C GLY A 84 -14.58 -1.45 -14.13
N GLU A 85 -13.89 -0.45 -13.58
CA GLU A 85 -13.39 -0.49 -12.21
C GLU A 85 -14.46 -0.05 -11.22
N LEU A 86 -14.80 -0.94 -10.27
CA LEU A 86 -15.77 -0.68 -9.21
C LEU A 86 -15.06 -0.75 -7.86
N ILE A 87 -14.45 0.36 -7.45
CA ILE A 87 -13.68 0.43 -6.20
C ILE A 87 -14.50 1.17 -5.16
N LYS A 88 -14.52 0.64 -3.94
CA LYS A 88 -15.13 1.28 -2.78
C LYS A 88 -14.16 1.31 -1.62
N LEU A 89 -13.84 2.51 -1.16
CA LEU A 89 -12.92 2.73 -0.07
C LEU A 89 -13.54 2.35 1.29
N ARG A 90 -12.70 1.77 2.16
CA ARG A 90 -13.05 1.47 3.54
C ARG A 90 -11.88 1.85 4.44
N VAL A 91 -12.12 2.80 5.34
CA VAL A 91 -11.15 3.15 6.38
C VAL A 91 -11.35 2.22 7.57
N VAL A 92 -10.27 1.60 8.04
CA VAL A 92 -10.31 0.64 9.14
C VAL A 92 -9.25 1.02 10.18
N PRO A 93 -9.59 1.04 11.50
CA PRO A 93 -8.59 1.16 12.54
C PRO A 93 -7.51 0.08 12.37
N TYR A 94 -6.24 0.48 12.36
CA TYR A 94 -5.13 -0.43 12.03
C TYR A 94 -5.14 -1.72 12.86
N ASN A 95 -5.45 -1.63 14.16
CA ASN A 95 -5.52 -2.78 15.07
C ASN A 95 -6.64 -3.80 14.74
N GLN A 96 -7.61 -3.44 13.89
CA GLN A 96 -8.66 -4.31 13.39
C GLN A 96 -8.43 -4.79 11.95
N LEU A 97 -7.46 -4.20 11.22
CA LEU A 97 -7.29 -4.44 9.78
C LEU A 97 -7.15 -5.93 9.46
N TRP A 98 -6.31 -6.65 10.21
CA TRP A 98 -6.06 -8.09 10.03
C TRP A 98 -7.31 -8.98 10.22
N ARG A 99 -8.35 -8.49 10.91
CA ARG A 99 -9.64 -9.19 11.07
C ARG A 99 -10.67 -8.78 10.03
N SER A 100 -10.41 -7.70 9.31
CA SER A 100 -11.40 -7.03 8.46
C SER A 100 -11.30 -7.40 6.99
N THR A 101 -10.24 -8.12 6.60
CA THR A 101 -9.95 -8.52 5.22
C THR A 101 -9.36 -9.94 5.17
N ALA A 102 -9.59 -10.63 4.05
CA ALA A 102 -8.91 -11.87 3.70
C ALA A 102 -7.88 -11.66 2.56
N ASP A 103 -7.65 -10.41 2.16
CA ASP A 103 -6.72 -10.06 1.09
C ASP A 103 -5.27 -10.41 1.43
N ALA A 104 -4.62 -11.16 0.54
CA ALA A 104 -3.27 -11.66 0.76
C ALA A 104 -2.24 -10.53 0.83
N LYS A 105 -2.36 -9.50 -0.02
CA LYS A 105 -1.41 -8.37 -0.07
C LYS A 105 -1.45 -7.59 1.25
N ALA A 106 -2.65 -7.29 1.75
CA ALA A 106 -2.86 -6.61 3.02
C ALA A 106 -2.31 -7.43 4.21
N LEU A 107 -2.61 -8.74 4.27
CA LEU A 107 -2.13 -9.59 5.36
C LEU A 107 -0.60 -9.73 5.35
N CYS A 108 0.03 -9.88 4.18
CA CYS A 108 1.47 -9.89 4.05
C CYS A 108 2.11 -8.54 4.44
N ALA A 109 1.54 -7.42 4.01
CA ALA A 109 2.03 -6.09 4.36
C ALA A 109 1.98 -5.85 5.88
N ILE A 110 0.90 -6.28 6.56
CA ILE A 110 0.80 -6.22 8.03
C ILE A 110 1.93 -7.02 8.68
N ALA A 111 2.21 -8.23 8.20
CA ALA A 111 3.26 -9.07 8.77
C ALA A 111 4.65 -8.42 8.66
N LEU A 112 5.01 -7.92 7.46
CA LEU A 112 6.29 -7.25 7.25
C LEU A 112 6.42 -5.98 8.09
N TYR A 113 5.36 -5.15 8.09
CA TYR A 113 5.33 -3.93 8.89
C TYR A 113 5.49 -4.20 10.39
N GLU A 114 4.76 -5.18 10.94
CA GLU A 114 4.82 -5.50 12.37
C GLU A 114 6.19 -6.04 12.78
N MET A 115 6.82 -6.86 11.95
CA MET A 115 8.18 -7.36 12.20
C MET A 115 9.21 -6.22 12.13
N ALA A 116 9.17 -5.41 11.07
CA ALA A 116 10.04 -4.26 10.90
C ALA A 116 9.90 -3.26 12.06
N LYS A 117 8.67 -3.03 12.53
CA LYS A 117 8.39 -2.15 13.67
C LYS A 117 8.99 -2.69 14.96
N ARG A 118 8.85 -4.00 15.23
CA ARG A 118 9.40 -4.65 16.44
C ARG A 118 10.92 -4.62 16.48
N GLU A 119 11.55 -4.72 15.31
CA GLU A 119 13.02 -4.67 15.16
C GLU A 119 13.57 -3.23 15.05
N GLY A 120 12.71 -2.21 14.98
CA GLY A 120 13.13 -0.82 14.86
C GLY A 120 13.70 -0.45 13.49
N LEU A 121 13.32 -1.20 12.45
CA LEU A 121 13.80 -1.01 11.07
C LEU A 121 13.02 0.05 10.29
N LEU A 122 11.84 0.46 10.79
CA LEU A 122 11.04 1.49 10.15
C LEU A 122 11.60 2.88 10.45
N PRO A 123 11.70 3.77 9.45
CA PRO A 123 12.09 5.15 9.70
C PRO A 123 11.07 5.83 10.62
N SER A 124 11.48 6.91 11.27
CA SER A 124 10.51 7.78 11.95
C SER A 124 9.54 8.37 10.93
N PRO A 125 8.26 8.62 11.29
CA PRO A 125 7.35 9.36 10.42
C PRO A 125 7.97 10.72 10.07
N SER A 126 7.92 11.11 8.81
CA SER A 126 8.48 12.38 8.35
C SER A 126 7.74 13.56 8.98
N SER A 127 8.50 14.60 9.34
CA SER A 127 7.99 15.83 9.95
C SER A 127 7.25 16.73 8.95
N SER A 128 7.37 16.46 7.66
CA SER A 128 6.76 17.21 6.55
C SER A 128 5.24 17.12 6.51
N ASN A 129 4.66 16.20 7.30
CA ASN A 129 3.21 16.05 7.51
C ASN A 129 2.77 16.47 8.94
N LEU A 130 3.56 17.28 9.66
CA LEU A 130 3.19 17.89 10.95
C LEU A 130 2.33 19.14 10.78
#